data_AF-A0A7L2Y3I2-F1
#
_entry.id   AF-A0A7L2Y3I2-F1
#
_cell.length_a   1.000
_cell.length_b   1.000
_cell.length_c   1.000
_cell.angle_alpha   90.00
_cell.angle_beta   90.00
_cell.angle_gamma   90.00
#
_symmetry.space_group_name_H-M   'P 1'
#
loop_
_entity.id
_entity.type
_entity.pdbx_description
1 polymer ?
#
loop_
_entity_poly.entity_id
_entity_poly.type
_entity_poly.pdbx_seq_one_letter_code
_entity_poly.pdbx_strand_id
1 'polypeptide(L)'
;AWCPLSPAGAQTTQLLVEPPWTPAVLWDQVTLTCQGSGTGGATTWYRNGWRWGQQGPDHLSVTESGTYECDRAGTGRSPPVRV
;
A
#
# COMPACT_ATOMS: atom_id res chain seq x y z
N ALA A 1 -5.26 -33.94 -6.47
CA ALA A 1 -5.38 -32.73 -5.63
C ALA A 1 -4.12 -32.64 -4.79
N TRP A 2 -3.52 -31.44 -4.63
CA TRP A 2 -2.69 -30.93 -3.52
C TRP A 2 -1.85 -29.75 -4.07
N CYS A 3 -2.24 -28.52 -3.74
CA CYS A 3 -1.36 -27.36 -3.88
C CYS A 3 -0.65 -27.17 -2.54
N PRO A 4 0.69 -27.12 -2.49
CA PRO A 4 1.38 -26.89 -1.23
C PRO A 4 1.05 -25.47 -0.74
N LEU A 5 0.59 -25.41 0.50
CA LEU A 5 0.45 -24.21 1.29
C LEU A 5 1.77 -23.42 1.21
N SER A 6 1.70 -22.20 0.65
CA SER A 6 2.83 -21.26 0.65
C SER A 6 3.32 -21.08 2.08
N PRO A 7 4.64 -21.16 2.33
CA PRO A 7 5.17 -21.12 3.68
C PRO A 7 5.11 -19.69 4.21
N ALA A 8 4.74 -19.59 5.48
CA ALA A 8 4.87 -18.43 6.34
C ALA A 8 4.12 -17.17 5.86
N GLY A 9 3.08 -16.83 6.62
CA GLY A 9 2.69 -15.44 6.81
C GLY A 9 3.88 -14.65 7.36
N ALA A 10 4.74 -14.19 6.46
CA ALA A 10 5.48 -12.98 6.70
C ALA A 10 4.40 -11.92 6.91
N GLN A 11 4.44 -11.25 8.06
CA GLN A 11 3.54 -10.15 8.34
C GLN A 11 3.98 -8.96 7.47
N THR A 12 3.83 -9.10 6.16
CA THR A 12 4.26 -8.13 5.16
C THR A 12 3.24 -7.02 5.10
N THR A 13 3.74 -5.80 5.04
CA THR A 13 2.91 -4.64 4.77
C THR A 13 2.18 -4.83 3.45
N GLN A 14 0.86 -4.69 3.46
CA GLN A 14 0.02 -4.80 2.27
C GLN A 14 -0.60 -3.44 1.97
N LEU A 15 -0.56 -3.05 0.70
CA LEU A 15 -1.22 -1.85 0.23
C LEU A 15 -2.57 -2.22 -0.39
N LEU A 16 -3.64 -1.70 0.20
CA LEU A 16 -5.01 -1.83 -0.28
C LEU A 16 -5.42 -0.57 -1.03
N VAL A 17 -6.19 -0.73 -2.11
CA VAL A 17 -6.67 0.36 -2.96
C VAL A 17 -8.19 0.34 -2.96
N GLU A 18 -8.80 1.45 -2.56
CA GLU A 18 -10.24 1.60 -2.48
C GLU A 18 -10.69 2.83 -3.30
N PRO A 19 -11.54 2.67 -4.34
CA PRO A 19 -12.15 1.42 -4.80
C PRO A 19 -11.15 0.48 -5.53
N PRO A 20 -11.33 -0.85 -5.45
CA PRO A 20 -10.41 -1.83 -6.04
C PRO A 20 -10.48 -1.90 -7.58
N TRP A 21 -11.48 -1.28 -8.20
CA TRP A 21 -11.60 -1.12 -9.65
C TRP A 21 -11.14 0.28 -10.06
N THR A 22 -9.94 0.42 -10.62
CA THR A 22 -9.53 1.65 -11.33
C THR A 22 -8.90 1.29 -12.69
N PRO A 23 -9.10 2.13 -13.73
CA PRO A 23 -9.60 3.51 -13.69
C PRO A 23 -10.88 3.74 -14.52
N ALA A 24 -11.67 4.78 -14.22
CA ALA A 24 -12.58 5.31 -15.24
C ALA A 24 -12.80 6.82 -15.24
N VAL A 25 -12.13 7.61 -14.41
CA VAL A 25 -12.03 9.06 -14.65
C VAL A 25 -10.68 9.52 -14.14
N LEU A 26 -10.00 10.38 -14.89
CA LEU A 26 -8.69 10.98 -14.62
C LEU A 26 -8.61 11.77 -13.28
N TRP A 27 -9.60 11.64 -12.39
CA TRP A 27 -9.87 12.48 -11.24
C TRP A 27 -10.56 11.76 -10.06
N ASP A 28 -10.73 10.43 -10.10
CA ASP A 28 -11.31 9.73 -8.95
C ASP A 28 -10.32 9.69 -7.80
N GLN A 29 -10.76 10.19 -6.64
CA GLN A 29 -9.97 10.12 -5.41
C GLN A 29 -9.93 8.67 -4.95
N VAL A 30 -8.75 8.07 -5.03
CA VAL A 30 -8.48 6.71 -4.58
C VAL A 30 -7.89 6.77 -3.18
N THR A 31 -8.38 5.92 -2.29
CA THR A 31 -7.84 5.78 -0.95
C THR A 31 -6.91 4.58 -0.91
N LEU A 32 -5.66 4.85 -0.55
CA LEU A 32 -4.60 3.86 -0.36
C LEU A 32 -4.49 3.55 1.12
N THR A 33 -4.70 2.30 1.51
CA THR A 33 -4.64 1.86 2.91
C THR A 33 -3.49 0.89 3.12
N CYS A 34 -2.51 1.27 3.93
CA CYS A 34 -1.34 0.48 4.28
C CYS A 34 -1.64 -0.42 5.50
N GLN A 35 -1.95 -1.68 5.24
CA GLN A 35 -2.21 -2.71 6.24
C GLN A 35 -0.91 -3.36 6.71
N GLY A 36 -0.74 -3.51 8.02
CA GLY A 36 0.40 -4.22 8.60
C GLY A 36 0.24 -4.36 10.11
N SER A 37 0.80 -5.43 10.69
CA SER A 37 0.71 -5.73 12.13
C SER A 37 1.55 -4.81 13.03
N GLY A 38 2.13 -3.73 12.49
CA GLY A 38 2.92 -2.76 13.25
C GLY A 38 2.04 -1.79 14.04
N THR A 39 2.28 -1.66 15.34
CA THR A 39 1.61 -0.73 16.26
C THR A 39 1.59 0.71 15.73
N GLY A 40 0.43 1.18 15.24
CA GLY A 40 0.07 2.60 15.01
C GLY A 40 1.20 3.52 14.53
N GLY A 41 2.14 2.97 13.77
CA GLY A 41 3.44 3.55 13.53
C GLY A 41 3.38 4.33 12.23
N ALA A 42 4.06 5.46 12.21
CA ALA A 42 3.93 6.37 11.10
C ALA A 42 4.39 5.72 9.77
N THR A 43 3.48 5.67 8.80
CA THR A 43 3.67 4.98 7.51
C THR A 43 4.45 5.89 6.56
N THR A 44 5.51 5.37 5.94
CA THR A 44 6.25 6.09 4.89
C THR A 44 5.70 5.72 3.53
N TRP A 45 5.35 6.73 2.74
CA TRP A 45 4.73 6.56 1.43
C TRP A 45 5.69 6.86 0.30
N TYR A 46 5.62 6.05 -0.74
CA TYR A 46 6.46 6.18 -1.91
C TYR A 46 5.62 6.11 -3.18
N ARG A 47 5.99 6.93 -4.15
CA ARG A 47 5.35 7.06 -5.46
C ARG A 47 6.42 6.95 -6.54
N ASN A 48 6.26 6.01 -7.46
CA ASN A 48 7.19 5.72 -8.55
C ASN A 48 8.63 5.51 -8.04
N GLY A 49 8.78 4.84 -6.90
CA GLY A 49 10.07 4.62 -6.23
C GLY A 49 10.62 5.81 -5.43
N TRP A 50 10.00 7.00 -5.54
CA TRP A 50 10.41 8.18 -4.78
C TRP A 50 9.66 8.27 -3.47
N ARG A 51 10.38 8.58 -2.38
CA ARG A 51 9.75 8.87 -1.08
C ARG A 51 8.92 10.14 -1.23
N TRP A 52 7.61 9.98 -1.25
CA TRP A 52 6.67 11.05 -1.60
C TRP A 52 6.28 11.88 -0.37
N GLY A 53 6.27 11.29 0.82
CA GLY A 53 5.86 12.01 2.02
C GLY A 53 6.22 11.33 3.34
N GLN A 54 6.13 12.12 4.42
CA GLN A 54 6.41 11.70 5.78
C GLN A 54 5.28 10.85 6.37
N GLN A 55 5.69 9.81 7.10
CA GLN A 55 5.16 9.36 8.39
C GLN A 55 3.77 9.91 8.73
N GLY A 56 2.75 9.32 8.11
CA GLY A 56 1.36 9.72 8.24
C GLY A 56 0.47 8.58 8.76
N PRO A 57 -0.86 8.79 8.73
CA PRO A 57 -1.81 7.73 9.00
C PRO A 57 -1.69 6.59 7.96
N ASP A 58 -2.28 5.46 8.31
CA ASP A 58 -2.28 4.26 7.48
C ASP A 58 -3.08 4.42 6.17
N HIS A 59 -3.77 5.54 6.00
CA HIS A 59 -4.58 5.85 4.82
C HIS A 59 -4.09 7.12 4.12
N LEU A 60 -4.04 7.08 2.78
CA LEU A 60 -3.61 8.17 1.93
C LEU A 60 -4.54 8.30 0.73
N SER A 61 -5.18 9.46 0.57
CA SER A 61 -6.00 9.73 -0.59
C SER A 61 -5.15 10.30 -1.73
N VAL A 62 -5.20 9.68 -2.90
CA VAL A 62 -4.47 10.07 -4.10
C VAL A 62 -5.44 10.25 -5.26
N THR A 63 -5.23 11.29 -6.07
CA THR A 63 -5.99 11.54 -7.30
C THR A 63 -5.15 11.28 -8.55
N GLU A 64 -3.85 11.07 -8.37
CA GLU A 64 -2.91 10.92 -9.47
C GLU A 64 -2.61 9.44 -9.71
N SER A 65 -2.56 9.06 -10.99
CA SER A 65 -2.03 7.74 -11.37
C SER A 65 -0.55 7.61 -11.04
N GLY A 66 -0.12 6.38 -10.80
CA GLY A 66 1.25 6.09 -10.43
C GLY A 66 1.42 4.74 -9.78
N THR A 67 2.67 4.38 -9.52
CA THR A 67 3.00 3.20 -8.73
C THR A 67 3.17 3.63 -7.28
N TYR A 68 2.36 3.09 -6.40
CA TYR A 68 2.36 3.41 -4.98
C TYR A 68 2.85 2.23 -4.16
N GLU A 69 3.62 2.54 -3.14
CA GLU A 69 4.15 1.58 -2.18
C GLU A 69 4.16 2.24 -0.80
N CYS A 70 3.90 1.46 0.25
CA CYS A 70 4.02 1.93 1.62
C CYS A 70 5.10 1.14 2.37
N ASP A 71 5.69 1.76 3.39
CA ASP A 71 6.70 1.17 4.26
C ASP A 71 6.31 1.43 5.71
N ARG A 72 6.17 0.35 6.47
CA ARG A 72 5.77 0.43 7.87
C ARG A 72 6.86 -0.17 8.75
N ALA A 73 7.25 0.59 9.76
CA ALA A 73 8.24 0.16 10.74
C ALA A 73 7.80 -1.16 11.39
N GLY A 74 8.63 -2.20 11.28
CA GLY A 74 8.39 -3.53 11.84
C GLY A 74 7.81 -4.56 10.86
N THR A 75 7.20 -4.14 9.75
CA THR A 75 6.63 -5.04 8.72
C THR A 75 7.25 -4.87 7.33
N GLY A 76 8.01 -3.79 7.13
CA GLY A 76 8.79 -3.53 5.93
C GLY A 76 7.98 -2.88 4.81
N ARG A 77 8.48 -3.07 3.57
CA ARG A 77 7.94 -2.46 2.36
C ARG A 77 6.81 -3.30 1.77
N SER A 78 5.72 -2.67 1.36
CA SER A 78 4.68 -3.33 0.59
C SER A 78 5.09 -3.57 -0.86
N PRO A 79 4.49 -4.56 -1.53
CA PRO A 79 4.56 -4.67 -2.99
C PRO A 79 4.03 -3.39 -3.66
N PRO A 80 4.53 -3.05 -4.87
CA PRO A 80 4.04 -1.92 -5.64
C PRO A 80 2.65 -2.16 -6.20
N VAL A 81 1.77 -1.16 -6.06
CA VAL A 81 0.44 -1.17 -6.64
C VAL A 81 0.29 -0.01 -7.62
N ARG A 82 -0.24 -0.30 -8.81
CA ARG A 82 -0.54 0.73 -9.81
C ARG A 82 -1.97 1.22 -9.62
N VAL A 83 -2.11 2.53 -9.56
CA VAL A 83 -3.38 3.27 -9.58
C VAL A 83 -3.50 3.98 -10.92
#